data_AF-A0A1Q6UKM8-F1
#
_entry.id   AF-A0A1Q6UKM8-F1
#
_cell.length_a   1.000
_cell.length_b   1.000
_cell.length_c   1.000
_cell.angle_alpha   90.00
_cell.angle_beta   90.00
_cell.angle_gamma   90.00
#
_symmetry.space_group_name_H-M   'P 1'
#
loop_
_entity.id
_entity.type
_entity.pdbx_description
1 polymer ?
#
loop_
_entity_poly.entity_id
_entity_poly.type
_entity_poly.pdbx_seq_one_letter_code
_entity_poly.pdbx_strand_id
1 'polypeptide(L)'
;MKYFKKYPIFFVAMFALLALFAAGVAYDVVLFKKDKDALAKLNRTMRQYDETLATDPTQPSIDASQKNIKELEKHLLDLEKDLTRESEHIFKPLTAEEGFQLREVLRGMVNTWRAEAKKRDIYVPDDMDFGYKKYVAPNADSPKDAALPVIWKQVCVLDYINQKLFNCKSQESPMSIINVQREILPEEGIKENPRNTRRVRANSRNSSGAIRGDNFKIDENITARKPGSLDTLAYRFVFAGHTDVLRRFLNQLKDFDAMLVVRSIDVKPADLSLIAPPNSEEALEEEISDAADAFASTDSEEGDENAPAAPVIDENKVPVVTDNISEFTVVIEYVEVVKDAPKKGADKKAGPEGKADSANSKKQ
;
A
#
# COMPACT_ATOMS: atom_id res chain seq x y z
N MET A 1 22.24 106.94 23.81
CA MET A 1 20.98 106.81 24.59
C MET A 1 20.03 108.03 24.55
N LYS A 2 20.43 109.23 24.10
CA LYS A 2 19.53 110.42 24.11
C LYS A 2 18.33 110.32 23.16
N TYR A 3 18.44 109.59 22.04
CA TYR A 3 17.34 109.41 21.07
C TYR A 3 16.32 108.31 21.44
N PHE A 4 16.74 107.32 22.24
CA PHE A 4 15.87 106.25 22.73
C PHE A 4 14.80 106.76 23.70
N LYS A 5 15.14 107.74 24.55
CA LYS A 5 14.18 108.37 25.47
C LYS A 5 13.27 109.39 24.77
N LYS A 6 13.65 109.91 23.60
CA LYS A 6 12.93 110.96 22.89
C LYS A 6 11.87 110.41 21.91
N TYR A 7 12.10 109.21 21.36
CA TYR A 7 11.18 108.53 20.44
C TYR A 7 11.02 107.04 20.79
N PRO A 8 10.51 106.71 21.98
CA PRO A 8 10.44 105.31 22.45
C PRO A 8 9.58 104.43 21.54
N ILE A 9 8.50 104.98 20.99
CA ILE A 9 7.54 104.25 20.14
C ILE A 9 8.21 103.80 18.82
N PHE A 10 9.05 104.62 18.21
CA PHE A 10 9.73 104.31 16.95
C PHE A 10 10.73 103.15 17.11
N PHE A 11 11.52 103.15 18.18
CA PHE A 11 12.47 102.06 18.44
C PHE A 11 11.76 100.73 18.77
N VAL A 12 10.64 100.76 19.52
CA VAL A 12 9.83 99.57 19.77
C VAL A 12 9.25 99.01 18.46
N ALA A 13 8.71 99.87 17.59
CA ALA A 13 8.20 99.47 16.27
C ALA A 13 9.31 98.89 15.37
N MET A 14 10.51 99.47 15.39
CA MET A 14 11.66 98.98 14.64
C MET A 14 12.16 97.61 15.14
N PHE A 15 12.19 97.40 16.46
CA PHE A 15 12.51 96.09 17.04
C PHE A 15 11.44 95.04 16.70
N ALA A 16 10.15 95.42 16.71
CA ALA A 16 9.07 94.53 16.30
C ALA A 16 9.20 94.11 14.82
N LEU A 17 9.56 95.03 13.93
CA LEU A 17 9.81 94.73 12.52
C LEU A 17 11.03 93.83 12.30
N LEU A 18 12.13 94.06 13.03
CA LEU A 18 13.31 93.20 12.99
C LEU A 18 13.01 91.79 13.52
N ALA A 19 12.19 91.68 14.57
CA ALA A 19 11.77 90.39 15.11
C ALA A 19 10.88 89.63 14.11
N LEU A 20 9.94 90.31 13.43
CA LEU A 20 9.13 89.72 12.37
C LEU A 20 9.98 89.26 11.18
N PHE A 21 10.98 90.04 10.78
CA PHE A 21 11.91 89.66 9.72
C PHE A 21 12.73 88.42 10.10
N ALA A 22 13.29 88.38 11.32
CA ALA A 22 14.03 87.22 11.81
C ALA A 22 13.14 85.96 11.91
N ALA A 23 11.88 86.11 12.34
CA ALA A 23 10.91 85.03 12.37
C ALA A 23 10.57 84.52 10.95
N GLY A 24 10.45 85.42 9.97
CA GLY A 24 10.25 85.06 8.56
C GLY A 24 11.42 84.26 7.99
N VAL A 25 12.66 84.71 8.23
CA VAL A 25 13.87 83.98 7.80
C VAL A 25 13.97 82.61 8.48
N ALA A 26 13.67 82.53 9.78
CA ALA A 26 13.66 81.26 10.50
C ALA A 26 12.57 80.31 9.95
N TYR A 27 11.40 80.83 9.60
CA TYR A 27 10.32 80.06 8.99
C TYR A 27 10.71 79.52 7.61
N ASP A 28 11.35 80.34 6.76
CA ASP A 28 11.85 79.90 5.45
C ASP A 28 12.90 78.79 5.57
N VAL A 29 13.81 78.87 6.55
CA VAL A 29 14.79 77.80 6.79
C VAL A 29 14.10 76.50 7.23
N VAL A 30 13.05 76.58 8.03
CA VAL A 30 12.25 75.40 8.42
C VAL A 30 11.51 74.82 7.21
N LEU A 31 10.94 75.66 6.35
CA LEU A 31 10.28 75.23 5.12
C LEU A 31 11.27 74.51 4.20
N PHE A 32 12.45 75.08 4.00
CA PHE A 32 13.49 74.52 3.15
C PHE A 32 14.01 73.17 3.66
N LYS A 33 14.06 72.98 4.98
CA LYS A 33 14.37 71.66 5.58
C LYS A 33 13.26 70.65 5.31
N LYS A 34 11.99 71.03 5.50
CA LYS A 34 10.85 70.17 5.21
C LYS A 34 10.81 69.75 3.73
N ASP A 35 11.14 70.66 2.82
CA ASP A 35 11.18 70.37 1.39
C ASP A 35 12.31 69.39 1.04
N LYS A 36 13.49 69.54 1.65
CA LYS A 36 14.59 68.59 1.50
C LYS A 36 14.24 67.20 2.03
N ASP A 37 13.61 67.13 3.20
CA ASP A 37 13.19 65.86 3.80
C ASP A 37 12.10 65.19 2.96
N ALA A 38 11.15 65.97 2.41
CA ALA A 38 10.12 65.49 1.50
C ALA A 38 10.73 64.95 0.19
N LEU A 39 11.69 65.65 -0.42
CA LEU A 39 12.41 65.19 -1.61
C LEU A 39 13.22 63.92 -1.33
N ALA A 40 13.92 63.86 -0.19
CA ALA A 40 14.67 62.68 0.20
C ALA A 40 13.76 61.46 0.40
N LYS A 41 12.57 61.68 1.00
CA LYS A 41 11.56 60.63 1.17
C LYS A 41 11.01 60.16 -0.18
N LEU A 42 10.70 61.09 -1.09
CA LEU A 42 10.20 60.80 -2.44
C LEU A 42 11.22 59.96 -3.24
N ASN A 43 12.49 60.34 -3.22
CA ASN A 43 13.54 59.60 -3.91
C ASN A 43 13.75 58.19 -3.33
N ARG A 44 13.61 58.02 -2.00
CA ARG A 44 13.64 56.70 -1.37
C ARG A 44 12.45 55.84 -1.80
N THR A 45 11.24 56.40 -1.81
CA THR A 45 10.05 55.67 -2.24
C THR A 45 10.09 55.31 -3.73
N MET A 46 10.64 56.18 -4.59
CA MET A 46 10.86 55.85 -6.00
C MET A 46 11.83 54.70 -6.18
N ARG A 47 12.98 54.72 -5.47
CA ARG A 47 13.94 53.60 -5.52
C ARG A 47 13.33 52.29 -5.02
N GLN A 48 12.58 52.35 -3.92
CA GLN A 48 11.87 51.17 -3.41
C GLN A 48 10.84 50.66 -4.42
N TYR A 49 10.10 51.56 -5.07
CA TYR A 49 9.14 51.21 -6.11
C TYR A 49 9.83 50.52 -7.29
N ASP A 50 10.91 51.09 -7.81
CA ASP A 50 11.69 50.52 -8.93
C ASP A 50 12.30 49.16 -8.55
N GLU A 51 12.80 49.02 -7.32
CA GLU A 51 13.34 47.77 -6.78
C GLU A 51 12.25 46.69 -6.62
N THR A 52 11.05 47.07 -6.15
CA THR A 52 9.90 46.15 -6.08
C THR A 52 9.40 45.74 -7.46
N LEU A 53 9.41 46.63 -8.45
CA LEU A 53 9.04 46.32 -9.84
C LEU A 53 10.06 45.39 -10.51
N ALA A 54 11.33 45.51 -10.17
CA ALA A 54 12.39 44.63 -10.66
C ALA A 54 12.33 43.22 -10.02
N THR A 55 11.74 43.09 -8.84
CA THR A 55 11.56 41.81 -8.12
C THR A 55 10.20 41.16 -8.37
N ASP A 56 9.26 41.86 -8.98
CA ASP A 56 7.96 41.32 -9.39
C ASP A 56 8.16 40.31 -10.54
N PRO A 57 7.52 39.13 -10.51
CA PRO A 57 7.67 38.15 -11.58
C PRO A 57 7.13 38.75 -12.88
N THR A 58 8.05 39.05 -13.80
CA THR A 58 7.72 39.56 -15.13
C THR A 58 6.79 38.59 -15.87
N GLN A 59 5.92 39.08 -16.76
CA GLN A 59 5.03 38.24 -17.57
C GLN A 59 5.76 37.05 -18.26
N PRO A 60 6.97 37.22 -18.82
CA PRO A 60 7.75 36.09 -19.34
C PRO A 60 8.09 35.01 -18.31
N SER A 61 8.35 35.39 -17.04
CA SER A 61 8.64 34.44 -15.96
C SER A 61 7.38 33.68 -15.51
N ILE A 62 6.22 34.34 -15.52
CA ILE A 62 4.92 33.72 -15.27
C ILE A 62 4.60 32.72 -16.38
N ASP A 63 4.77 33.13 -17.64
CA ASP A 63 4.52 32.28 -18.81
C ASP A 63 5.47 31.07 -18.84
N ALA A 64 6.75 31.26 -18.49
CA ALA A 64 7.72 30.17 -18.34
C ALA A 64 7.35 29.22 -17.20
N SER A 65 6.91 29.76 -16.06
CA SER A 65 6.44 28.95 -14.92
C SER A 65 5.20 28.14 -15.28
N GLN A 66 4.23 28.73 -15.99
CA GLN A 66 3.04 28.01 -16.46
C GLN A 66 3.38 26.90 -17.46
N LYS A 67 4.37 27.11 -18.34
CA LYS A 67 4.87 26.06 -19.24
C LYS A 67 5.49 24.91 -18.45
N ASN A 68 6.34 25.21 -17.47
CA ASN A 68 6.94 24.19 -16.60
C ASN A 68 5.89 23.41 -15.82
N ILE A 69 4.86 24.09 -15.28
CA ILE A 69 3.76 23.43 -14.57
C ILE A 69 3.04 22.44 -15.50
N LYS A 70 2.71 22.85 -16.74
CA LYS A 70 2.06 21.96 -17.72
C LYS A 70 2.93 20.77 -18.10
N GLU A 71 4.25 20.97 -18.21
CA GLU A 71 5.19 19.89 -18.49
C GLU A 71 5.26 18.92 -17.30
N LEU A 72 5.34 19.43 -16.07
CA LEU A 72 5.31 18.61 -14.85
C LEU A 72 4.00 17.86 -14.68
N GLU A 73 2.85 18.48 -14.96
CA GLU A 73 1.54 17.81 -14.94
C GLU A 73 1.50 16.68 -15.96
N LYS A 74 2.05 16.89 -17.17
CA LYS A 74 2.15 15.84 -18.17
C LYS A 74 3.03 14.69 -17.69
N HIS A 75 4.21 14.99 -17.13
CA HIS A 75 5.09 13.96 -16.57
C HIS A 75 4.44 13.20 -15.42
N LEU A 76 3.68 13.89 -14.56
CA LEU A 76 2.92 13.27 -13.49
C LEU A 76 1.87 12.32 -14.06
N LEU A 77 1.10 12.74 -15.06
CA LEU A 77 0.12 11.89 -15.74
C LEU A 77 0.75 10.69 -16.44
N ASP A 78 1.91 10.86 -17.07
CA ASP A 78 2.65 9.77 -17.70
C ASP A 78 3.14 8.76 -16.65
N LEU A 79 3.71 9.23 -15.53
CA LEU A 79 4.12 8.37 -14.41
C LEU A 79 2.92 7.66 -13.76
N GLU A 80 1.82 8.36 -13.55
CA GLU A 80 0.58 7.77 -13.03
C GLU A 80 0.04 6.70 -13.96
N LYS A 81 0.04 6.98 -15.27
CA LYS A 81 -0.36 6.01 -16.27
C LYS A 81 0.56 4.81 -16.22
N ASP A 82 1.87 4.97 -16.20
CA ASP A 82 2.80 3.84 -16.14
C ASP A 82 2.64 3.03 -14.82
N LEU A 83 2.33 3.69 -13.71
CA LEU A 83 2.07 3.04 -12.42
C LEU A 83 0.70 2.32 -12.33
N THR A 84 -0.29 2.70 -13.17
CA THR A 84 -1.67 2.17 -13.10
C THR A 84 -2.08 1.31 -14.31
N ARG A 85 -1.40 1.48 -15.45
CA ARG A 85 -1.75 0.90 -16.77
C ARG A 85 -1.84 -0.61 -16.80
N GLU A 86 -1.07 -1.29 -15.96
CA GLU A 86 -1.06 -2.77 -15.94
C GLU A 86 -2.01 -3.35 -14.87
N SER A 87 -2.64 -2.51 -14.03
CA SER A 87 -3.56 -2.98 -12.99
C SER A 87 -5.01 -3.23 -13.46
N GLU A 88 -5.41 -2.70 -14.62
CA GLU A 88 -6.81 -2.76 -15.09
C GLU A 88 -7.29 -4.19 -15.40
N HIS A 89 -6.41 -5.08 -15.87
CA HIS A 89 -6.79 -6.47 -16.15
C HIS A 89 -6.82 -7.35 -14.88
N ILE A 90 -6.18 -6.90 -13.80
CA ILE A 90 -6.18 -7.58 -12.50
C ILE A 90 -7.50 -7.28 -11.77
N PHE A 91 -7.96 -6.03 -11.86
CA PHE A 91 -9.16 -5.57 -11.15
C PHE A 91 -10.44 -5.81 -11.94
N LYS A 92 -11.06 -6.96 -11.69
CA LYS A 92 -12.42 -7.26 -12.16
C LYS A 92 -13.40 -6.24 -11.57
N PRO A 93 -14.43 -5.79 -12.32
CA PRO A 93 -15.44 -4.88 -11.78
C PRO A 93 -16.14 -5.52 -10.58
N LEU A 94 -16.41 -4.71 -9.55
CA LEU A 94 -17.20 -5.16 -8.40
C LEU A 94 -18.63 -5.44 -8.85
N THR A 95 -19.06 -6.69 -8.73
CA THR A 95 -20.41 -7.13 -9.11
C THR A 95 -21.41 -7.06 -7.97
N ALA A 96 -20.93 -6.96 -6.72
CA ALA A 96 -21.75 -6.95 -5.53
C ALA A 96 -22.08 -5.52 -5.07
N GLU A 97 -23.36 -5.20 -4.97
CA GLU A 97 -23.85 -3.92 -4.43
C GLU A 97 -24.02 -3.98 -2.90
N GLU A 98 -24.27 -5.18 -2.36
CA GLU A 98 -24.54 -5.41 -0.94
C GLU A 98 -23.61 -6.47 -0.33
N GLY A 99 -23.39 -6.40 0.99
CA GLY A 99 -22.49 -7.31 1.71
C GLY A 99 -22.81 -8.80 1.60
N PHE A 100 -24.09 -9.18 1.53
CA PHE A 100 -24.46 -10.59 1.35
C PHE A 100 -24.13 -11.11 -0.05
N GLN A 101 -24.20 -10.25 -1.08
CA GLN A 101 -23.84 -10.62 -2.44
C GLN A 101 -22.34 -10.87 -2.53
N LEU A 102 -21.53 -10.00 -1.90
CA LEU A 102 -20.08 -10.19 -1.85
C LEU A 102 -19.71 -11.51 -1.16
N ARG A 103 -20.41 -11.89 -0.09
CA ARG A 103 -20.21 -13.19 0.57
C ARG A 103 -20.40 -14.38 -0.37
N GLU A 104 -21.42 -14.36 -1.20
CA GLU A 104 -21.67 -15.42 -2.19
C GLU A 104 -20.58 -15.46 -3.26
N VAL A 105 -20.15 -14.30 -3.74
CA VAL A 105 -19.03 -14.19 -4.68
C VAL A 105 -17.74 -14.72 -4.06
N LEU A 106 -17.44 -14.37 -2.80
CA LEU A 106 -16.27 -14.85 -2.06
C LEU A 106 -16.29 -16.37 -1.92
N ARG A 107 -17.45 -16.95 -1.59
CA ARG A 107 -17.61 -18.41 -1.52
C ARG A 107 -17.38 -19.07 -2.87
N GLY A 108 -17.87 -18.46 -3.96
CA GLY A 108 -17.57 -18.87 -5.33
C GLY A 108 -16.07 -18.86 -5.62
N MET A 109 -15.38 -17.76 -5.30
CA MET A 109 -13.94 -17.59 -5.54
C MET A 109 -13.08 -18.60 -4.77
N VAL A 110 -13.40 -18.85 -3.49
CA VAL A 110 -12.69 -19.85 -2.69
C VAL A 110 -12.86 -21.24 -3.30
N ASN A 111 -14.08 -21.59 -3.75
CA ASN A 111 -14.32 -22.86 -4.41
C ASN A 111 -13.59 -22.97 -5.76
N THR A 112 -13.50 -21.88 -6.53
CA THR A 112 -12.71 -21.89 -7.77
C THR A 112 -11.22 -22.10 -7.49
N TRP A 113 -10.65 -21.45 -6.48
CA TRP A 113 -9.24 -21.67 -6.12
C TRP A 113 -8.95 -23.11 -5.68
N ARG A 114 -9.85 -23.71 -4.89
CA ARG A 114 -9.75 -25.14 -4.53
C ARG A 114 -9.84 -26.04 -5.75
N ALA A 115 -10.77 -25.78 -6.66
CA ALA A 115 -10.94 -26.56 -7.88
C ALA A 115 -9.72 -26.44 -8.80
N GLU A 116 -9.15 -25.25 -8.95
CA GLU A 116 -7.94 -25.00 -9.74
C GLU A 116 -6.70 -25.68 -9.14
N ALA A 117 -6.55 -25.61 -7.82
CA ALA A 117 -5.48 -26.31 -7.11
C ALA A 117 -5.61 -27.82 -7.31
N LYS A 118 -6.81 -28.38 -7.12
CA LYS A 118 -7.10 -29.80 -7.34
C LYS A 118 -6.84 -30.24 -8.78
N LYS A 119 -7.21 -29.42 -9.78
CA LYS A 119 -6.93 -29.69 -11.20
C LYS A 119 -5.43 -29.83 -11.49
N ARG A 120 -4.58 -29.25 -10.65
CA ARG A 120 -3.12 -29.24 -10.79
C ARG A 120 -2.44 -30.19 -9.80
N ASP A 121 -3.19 -31.03 -9.09
CA ASP A 121 -2.69 -31.88 -7.99
C ASP A 121 -1.92 -31.10 -6.91
N ILE A 122 -2.38 -29.90 -6.59
CA ILE A 122 -1.87 -29.13 -5.47
C ILE A 122 -2.77 -29.40 -4.27
N TYR A 123 -2.19 -29.94 -3.20
CA TYR A 123 -2.94 -30.20 -1.98
C TYR A 123 -3.28 -28.88 -1.27
N VAL A 124 -4.56 -28.73 -0.90
CA VAL A 124 -5.08 -27.62 -0.10
C VAL A 124 -5.97 -28.20 0.99
N PRO A 125 -5.73 -27.91 2.28
CA PRO A 125 -6.61 -28.27 3.38
C PRO A 125 -8.07 -27.86 3.15
N ASP A 126 -9.00 -28.76 3.47
CA ASP A 126 -10.45 -28.54 3.27
C ASP A 126 -11.01 -27.35 4.06
N ASP A 127 -10.41 -27.05 5.21
CA ASP A 127 -10.81 -25.97 6.11
C ASP A 127 -10.16 -24.60 5.80
N MET A 128 -9.33 -24.54 4.75
CA MET A 128 -8.68 -23.32 4.28
C MET A 128 -9.59 -22.48 3.40
N ASP A 129 -9.87 -21.24 3.82
CA ASP A 129 -10.69 -20.27 3.08
C ASP A 129 -9.87 -19.07 2.56
N PHE A 130 -8.55 -19.24 2.39
CA PHE A 130 -7.63 -18.24 1.83
C PHE A 130 -7.70 -16.84 2.48
N GLY A 131 -7.91 -16.75 3.80
CA GLY A 131 -8.03 -15.48 4.51
C GLY A 131 -9.45 -14.93 4.62
N TYR A 132 -10.44 -15.61 4.05
CA TYR A 132 -11.85 -15.17 4.00
C TYR A 132 -12.80 -16.01 4.85
N LYS A 133 -12.30 -16.83 5.77
CA LYS A 133 -13.11 -17.66 6.69
C LYS A 133 -14.18 -16.84 7.41
N LYS A 134 -13.84 -15.60 7.77
CA LYS A 134 -14.77 -14.66 8.41
C LYS A 134 -16.04 -14.40 7.59
N TYR A 135 -15.95 -14.39 6.27
CA TYR A 135 -17.05 -14.07 5.37
C TYR A 135 -17.68 -15.32 4.74
N VAL A 136 -16.90 -16.38 4.56
CA VAL A 136 -17.34 -17.61 3.89
C VAL A 136 -17.98 -18.61 4.85
N ALA A 137 -17.66 -18.56 6.16
CA ALA A 137 -18.21 -19.48 7.14
C ALA A 137 -19.76 -19.52 7.15
N PRO A 138 -20.39 -20.64 7.55
CA PRO A 138 -21.86 -20.80 7.51
C PRO A 138 -22.63 -19.71 8.25
N ASN A 139 -22.10 -19.22 9.38
CA ASN A 139 -22.69 -18.16 10.22
C ASN A 139 -21.91 -16.84 10.14
N ALA A 140 -21.27 -16.57 9.00
CA ALA A 140 -20.48 -15.37 8.78
C ALA A 140 -21.34 -14.09 8.72
N ASP A 141 -20.84 -13.03 9.33
CA ASP A 141 -21.39 -11.69 9.19
C ASP A 141 -21.06 -11.10 7.81
N SER A 142 -22.01 -10.38 7.21
CA SER A 142 -21.76 -9.66 5.96
C SER A 142 -20.75 -8.52 6.17
N PRO A 143 -19.85 -8.29 5.19
CA PRO A 143 -19.03 -7.08 5.16
C PRO A 143 -19.89 -5.81 5.23
N LYS A 144 -19.33 -4.75 5.82
CA LYS A 144 -19.93 -3.42 5.76
C LYS A 144 -19.81 -2.83 4.35
N ASP A 145 -20.77 -2.03 3.94
CA ASP A 145 -20.81 -1.42 2.60
C ASP A 145 -19.54 -0.62 2.28
N ALA A 146 -19.01 0.11 3.28
CA ALA A 146 -17.77 0.88 3.15
C ALA A 146 -16.53 0.01 2.87
N ALA A 147 -16.54 -1.26 3.25
CA ALA A 147 -15.41 -2.19 3.08
C ALA A 147 -15.50 -3.02 1.79
N LEU A 148 -16.65 -3.03 1.10
CA LEU A 148 -16.86 -3.81 -0.12
C LEU A 148 -15.78 -3.59 -1.20
N PRO A 149 -15.48 -2.35 -1.63
CA PRO A 149 -14.53 -2.14 -2.72
C PRO A 149 -13.11 -2.58 -2.34
N VAL A 150 -12.75 -2.43 -1.06
CA VAL A 150 -11.40 -2.75 -0.59
C VAL A 150 -11.21 -4.26 -0.42
N ILE A 151 -12.21 -4.96 0.12
CA ILE A 151 -12.22 -6.43 0.19
C ILE A 151 -12.18 -7.02 -1.22
N TRP A 152 -12.98 -6.48 -2.14
CA TRP A 152 -12.97 -6.97 -3.52
C TRP A 152 -11.62 -6.75 -4.21
N LYS A 153 -11.01 -5.58 -4.01
CA LYS A 153 -9.63 -5.33 -4.46
C LYS A 153 -8.67 -6.37 -3.90
N GLN A 154 -8.79 -6.73 -2.61
CA GLN A 154 -7.97 -7.78 -2.01
C GLN A 154 -8.18 -9.15 -2.66
N VAL A 155 -9.41 -9.48 -3.06
CA VAL A 155 -9.74 -10.74 -3.75
C VAL A 155 -9.11 -10.79 -5.13
N CYS A 156 -9.20 -9.70 -5.91
CA CYS A 156 -8.62 -9.62 -7.24
C CYS A 156 -7.10 -9.80 -7.22
N VAL A 157 -6.40 -9.13 -6.28
CA VAL A 157 -4.95 -9.30 -6.12
C VAL A 157 -4.63 -10.74 -5.71
N LEU A 158 -5.39 -11.31 -4.76
CA LEU A 158 -5.15 -12.67 -4.32
C LEU A 158 -5.39 -13.71 -5.41
N ASP A 159 -6.45 -13.54 -6.21
CA ASP A 159 -6.78 -14.40 -7.35
C ASP A 159 -5.61 -14.51 -8.31
N TYR A 160 -5.03 -13.37 -8.68
CA TYR A 160 -3.89 -13.33 -9.58
C TYR A 160 -2.64 -13.98 -8.94
N ILE A 161 -2.32 -13.67 -7.68
CA ILE A 161 -1.15 -14.28 -7.00
C ILE A 161 -1.32 -15.79 -6.90
N ASN A 162 -2.52 -16.27 -6.54
CA ASN A 162 -2.84 -17.70 -6.49
C ASN A 162 -2.64 -18.37 -7.85
N GLN A 163 -3.15 -17.77 -8.94
CA GLN A 163 -2.95 -18.32 -10.29
C GLN A 163 -1.46 -18.43 -10.64
N LYS A 164 -0.65 -17.40 -10.34
CA LYS A 164 0.81 -17.45 -10.55
C LYS A 164 1.48 -18.52 -9.70
N LEU A 165 1.09 -18.64 -8.43
CA LEU A 165 1.59 -19.67 -7.52
C LEU A 165 1.24 -21.07 -8.03
N PHE A 166 0.00 -21.31 -8.45
CA PHE A 166 -0.45 -22.61 -8.96
C PHE A 166 0.21 -22.97 -10.31
N ASN A 167 0.59 -21.97 -11.10
CA ASN A 167 1.39 -22.14 -12.32
C ASN A 167 2.84 -22.55 -12.06
N CYS A 168 3.33 -22.46 -10.82
CA CYS A 168 4.70 -22.84 -10.49
C CYS A 168 4.89 -24.34 -10.25
N LYS A 169 3.80 -25.10 -10.05
CA LYS A 169 3.84 -26.56 -9.89
C LYS A 169 4.46 -27.22 -11.12
N SER A 170 5.54 -27.98 -10.89
CA SER A 170 6.20 -28.82 -11.90
C SER A 170 5.59 -30.23 -11.87
N GLN A 171 5.81 -31.02 -12.92
CA GLN A 171 5.53 -32.47 -12.87
C GLN A 171 6.45 -33.17 -11.85
N GLU A 172 7.69 -32.70 -11.73
CA GLU A 172 8.75 -33.30 -10.90
C GLU A 172 8.75 -32.82 -9.44
N SER A 173 7.96 -31.79 -9.11
CA SER A 173 8.04 -31.12 -7.80
C SER A 173 6.69 -31.12 -7.12
N PRO A 174 6.52 -31.84 -5.99
CA PRO A 174 5.28 -31.82 -5.23
C PRO A 174 5.05 -30.43 -4.66
N MET A 175 3.77 -30.06 -4.54
CA MET A 175 3.37 -28.76 -4.04
C MET A 175 2.12 -28.88 -3.17
N SER A 176 2.17 -28.31 -1.99
CA SER A 176 1.04 -28.19 -1.07
C SER A 176 0.93 -26.76 -0.54
N ILE A 177 -0.28 -26.26 -0.41
CA ILE A 177 -0.55 -24.95 0.19
C ILE A 177 -1.00 -25.21 1.61
N ILE A 178 -0.20 -24.77 2.57
CA ILE A 178 -0.43 -25.00 4.00
C ILE A 178 -1.31 -23.90 4.57
N ASN A 179 -1.07 -22.64 4.20
CA ASN A 179 -1.93 -21.53 4.59
C ASN A 179 -1.78 -20.30 3.69
N VAL A 180 -2.85 -19.51 3.60
CA VAL A 180 -2.85 -18.18 2.98
C VAL A 180 -3.56 -17.23 3.93
N GLN A 181 -2.84 -16.20 4.37
CA GLN A 181 -3.36 -15.18 5.28
C GLN A 181 -3.42 -13.83 4.58
N ARG A 182 -4.49 -13.07 4.84
CA ARG A 182 -4.61 -11.66 4.41
C ARG A 182 -4.57 -10.71 5.61
N GLU A 183 -4.12 -9.49 5.36
CA GLU A 183 -4.28 -8.41 6.33
C GLU A 183 -5.76 -8.01 6.45
N ILE A 184 -6.22 -7.85 7.69
CA ILE A 184 -7.52 -7.23 7.98
C ILE A 184 -7.36 -5.72 7.89
N LEU A 185 -8.19 -5.09 7.08
CA LEU A 185 -8.10 -3.65 6.87
C LEU A 185 -8.92 -2.86 7.90
N PRO A 186 -8.50 -1.62 8.23
CA PRO A 186 -9.23 -0.76 9.16
C PRO A 186 -10.69 -0.51 8.76
N GLU A 187 -10.98 -0.43 7.46
CA GLU A 187 -12.30 -0.18 6.86
C GLU A 187 -13.30 -1.29 7.18
N GLU A 188 -12.82 -2.53 7.36
CA GLU A 188 -13.65 -3.65 7.79
C GLU A 188 -14.17 -3.45 9.23
N GLY A 189 -13.59 -2.50 9.98
CA GLY A 189 -14.02 -2.09 11.32
C GLY A 189 -14.00 -3.24 12.33
N ILE A 190 -13.12 -4.22 12.10
CA ILE A 190 -13.02 -5.43 12.90
C ILE A 190 -12.17 -5.08 14.12
N LYS A 191 -12.82 -5.04 15.29
CA LYS A 191 -12.08 -4.96 16.55
C LYS A 191 -11.34 -6.27 16.76
N GLU A 192 -10.01 -6.22 16.79
CA GLU A 192 -9.20 -7.37 17.19
C GLU A 192 -9.70 -7.87 18.56
N ASN A 193 -10.08 -9.14 18.61
CA ASN A 193 -10.62 -9.70 19.84
C ASN A 193 -9.44 -9.86 20.83
N PRO A 194 -9.42 -9.18 21.99
CA PRO A 194 -8.24 -9.13 22.87
C PRO A 194 -7.87 -10.51 23.48
N ARG A 195 -8.79 -11.47 23.45
CA ARG A 195 -8.52 -12.87 23.80
C ARG A 195 -7.70 -13.60 22.73
N ASN A 196 -7.86 -13.25 21.45
CA ASN A 196 -7.10 -13.84 20.36
C ASN A 196 -5.69 -13.24 20.29
N THR A 197 -5.54 -11.93 20.52
CA THR A 197 -4.22 -11.27 20.57
C THR A 197 -3.36 -11.78 21.72
N ARG A 198 -3.95 -12.14 22.87
CA ARG A 198 -3.23 -12.73 24.01
C ARG A 198 -2.77 -14.17 23.73
N ARG A 199 -3.55 -14.96 22.96
CA ARG A 199 -3.12 -16.29 22.46
C ARG A 199 -2.06 -16.19 21.37
N VAL A 200 -2.18 -15.23 20.45
CA VAL A 200 -1.17 -14.97 19.40
C VAL A 200 0.15 -14.48 20.00
N ARG A 201 0.16 -13.64 21.04
CA ARG A 201 1.42 -13.27 21.74
C ARG A 201 2.05 -14.43 22.51
N ALA A 202 1.25 -15.32 23.10
CA ALA A 202 1.77 -16.52 23.76
C ALA A 202 2.34 -17.53 22.73
N ASN A 203 1.66 -17.69 21.59
CA ASN A 203 2.10 -18.52 20.47
C ASN A 203 3.16 -17.85 19.60
N SER A 204 3.37 -16.53 19.65
CA SER A 204 4.41 -15.85 18.88
C SER A 204 5.83 -16.26 19.30
N ARG A 205 5.99 -16.86 20.50
CA ARG A 205 7.25 -17.50 20.92
C ARG A 205 7.50 -18.83 20.18
N ASN A 206 6.46 -19.44 19.63
CA ASN A 206 6.53 -20.64 18.78
C ASN A 206 6.01 -20.28 17.39
N SER A 207 6.90 -19.98 16.43
CA SER A 207 6.54 -19.47 15.09
C SER A 207 5.41 -20.22 14.37
N SER A 208 5.20 -21.51 14.66
CA SER A 208 4.15 -22.34 14.06
C SER A 208 2.72 -21.93 14.43
N GLY A 209 2.49 -21.35 15.61
CA GLY A 209 1.14 -20.98 16.06
C GLY A 209 0.60 -19.69 15.44
N ALA A 210 1.48 -18.77 15.00
CA ALA A 210 1.11 -17.55 14.29
C ALA A 210 0.74 -17.83 12.81
N ILE A 211 1.19 -18.97 12.28
CA ILE A 211 1.01 -19.39 10.90
C ILE A 211 -0.34 -20.08 10.67
N ARG A 212 -1.08 -20.48 11.71
CA ARG A 212 -2.37 -21.21 11.58
C ARG A 212 -3.63 -20.33 11.57
N GLY A 213 -3.49 -19.01 11.69
CA GLY A 213 -4.63 -18.08 11.62
C GLY A 213 -5.06 -17.80 10.18
N ASP A 214 -6.24 -17.23 9.99
CA ASP A 214 -6.74 -16.79 8.67
C ASP A 214 -6.28 -15.36 8.32
N ASN A 215 -5.93 -14.57 9.35
CA ASN A 215 -5.50 -13.19 9.21
C ASN A 215 -4.19 -12.94 9.94
N PHE A 216 -3.45 -11.94 9.46
CA PHE A 216 -2.24 -11.47 10.13
C PHE A 216 -2.15 -9.94 10.08
N LYS A 217 -1.31 -9.38 10.95
CA LYS A 217 -0.93 -7.97 10.91
C LYS A 217 0.51 -7.89 10.43
N ILE A 218 0.77 -7.07 9.42
CA ILE A 218 2.14 -6.83 8.94
C ILE A 218 2.91 -5.97 9.96
N ASP A 219 4.22 -6.24 10.08
CA ASP A 219 5.10 -5.44 10.92
C ASP A 219 5.29 -4.05 10.29
N GLU A 220 5.08 -3.01 11.09
CA GLU A 220 5.28 -1.61 10.70
C GLU A 220 6.73 -1.33 10.28
N ASN A 221 7.70 -2.14 10.70
CA ASN A 221 9.10 -2.00 10.31
C ASN A 221 9.43 -2.56 8.92
N ILE A 222 8.55 -3.39 8.35
CA ILE A 222 8.83 -4.15 7.11
C ILE A 222 7.91 -3.68 5.96
N THR A 223 6.80 -3.00 6.27
CA THR A 223 5.80 -2.55 5.29
C THR A 223 6.26 -1.40 4.37
N ALA A 224 5.74 -1.35 3.14
CA ALA A 224 5.82 -0.19 2.24
C ALA A 224 4.93 0.97 2.67
N ARG A 225 3.98 0.73 3.57
CA ARG A 225 2.88 1.65 3.87
C ARG A 225 3.44 3.00 4.29
N LYS A 226 3.07 4.03 3.54
CA LYS A 226 3.43 5.41 3.84
C LYS A 226 2.16 6.24 3.83
N PRO A 227 1.62 6.62 5.00
CA PRO A 227 0.39 7.38 5.10
C PRO A 227 0.41 8.63 4.20
N GLY A 228 -0.61 8.77 3.35
CA GLY A 228 -0.73 9.88 2.40
C GLY A 228 0.18 9.79 1.17
N SER A 229 0.79 8.63 0.91
CA SER A 229 1.56 8.40 -0.32
C SER A 229 1.34 7.00 -0.88
N LEU A 230 1.46 5.97 -0.06
CA LEU A 230 1.37 4.57 -0.48
C LEU A 230 0.43 3.79 0.45
N ASP A 231 -0.62 3.24 -0.13
CA ASP A 231 -1.48 2.24 0.50
C ASP A 231 -1.01 0.84 0.12
N THR A 232 -1.17 -0.11 1.05
CA THR A 232 -0.67 -1.47 0.88
C THR A 232 -1.68 -2.53 1.30
N LEU A 233 -1.72 -3.62 0.54
CA LEU A 233 -2.45 -4.84 0.87
C LEU A 233 -1.44 -5.97 1.09
N ALA A 234 -1.35 -6.47 2.32
CA ALA A 234 -0.38 -7.50 2.68
C ALA A 234 -0.99 -8.92 2.69
N TYR A 235 -0.21 -9.87 2.20
CA TYR A 235 -0.53 -11.29 2.14
C TYR A 235 0.63 -12.12 2.68
N ARG A 236 0.32 -13.26 3.28
CA ARG A 236 1.30 -14.27 3.68
C ARG A 236 0.90 -15.61 3.10
N PHE A 237 1.79 -16.17 2.30
CA PHE A 237 1.65 -17.50 1.71
C PHE A 237 2.56 -18.47 2.44
N VAL A 238 2.00 -19.62 2.82
CA VAL A 238 2.76 -20.74 3.39
C VAL A 238 2.46 -21.95 2.53
N PHE A 239 3.49 -22.45 1.86
CA PHE A 239 3.39 -23.60 0.97
C PHE A 239 4.63 -24.47 1.13
N ALA A 240 4.49 -25.78 0.91
CA ALA A 240 5.61 -26.71 0.90
C ALA A 240 5.84 -27.27 -0.51
N GLY A 241 7.11 -27.44 -0.84
CA GLY A 241 7.55 -28.00 -2.11
C GLY A 241 9.07 -27.99 -2.22
N HIS A 242 9.57 -28.33 -3.41
CA HIS A 242 10.98 -28.19 -3.73
C HIS A 242 11.37 -26.71 -3.91
N THR A 243 12.68 -26.43 -3.84
CA THR A 243 13.22 -25.05 -3.94
C THR A 243 13.00 -24.43 -5.33
N ASP A 244 12.84 -25.25 -6.37
CA ASP A 244 12.51 -24.79 -7.72
C ASP A 244 11.13 -24.13 -7.78
N VAL A 245 10.14 -24.58 -7.01
CA VAL A 245 8.80 -23.98 -6.93
C VAL A 245 8.89 -22.56 -6.40
N LEU A 246 9.62 -22.33 -5.31
CA LEU A 246 9.87 -20.99 -4.79
C LEU A 246 10.57 -20.11 -5.84
N ARG A 247 11.62 -20.63 -6.49
CA ARG A 247 12.36 -19.88 -7.52
C ARG A 247 11.45 -19.48 -8.69
N ARG A 248 10.63 -20.40 -9.19
CA ARG A 248 9.65 -20.14 -10.26
C ARG A 248 8.63 -19.11 -9.79
N PHE A 249 8.15 -19.20 -8.56
CA PHE A 249 7.19 -18.26 -8.00
C PHE A 249 7.76 -16.84 -7.93
N LEU A 250 8.98 -16.67 -7.39
CA LEU A 250 9.63 -15.36 -7.33
C LEU A 250 9.89 -14.78 -8.74
N ASN A 251 10.22 -15.63 -9.72
CA ASN A 251 10.37 -15.19 -11.11
C ASN A 251 9.02 -14.77 -11.71
N GLN A 252 7.94 -15.51 -11.47
CA GLN A 252 6.59 -15.15 -11.91
C GLN A 252 6.09 -13.85 -11.27
N LEU A 253 6.49 -13.57 -10.02
CA LEU A 253 6.17 -12.31 -9.33
C LEU A 253 6.96 -11.11 -9.87
N LYS A 254 8.13 -11.34 -10.50
CA LYS A 254 8.87 -10.27 -11.17
C LYS A 254 8.11 -9.75 -12.39
N ASP A 255 7.45 -10.64 -13.11
CA ASP A 255 6.62 -10.33 -14.28
C ASP A 255 5.19 -9.94 -13.86
N PHE A 256 5.00 -9.47 -12.62
CA PHE A 256 3.70 -9.05 -12.15
C PHE A 256 3.38 -7.66 -12.69
N ASP A 257 2.25 -7.59 -13.39
CA ASP A 257 1.64 -6.41 -14.01
C ASP A 257 1.21 -5.31 -13.01
N ALA A 258 1.62 -5.41 -11.75
CA ALA A 258 1.30 -4.45 -10.71
C ALA A 258 2.45 -4.37 -9.71
N MET A 259 2.42 -3.35 -8.86
CA MET A 259 3.52 -3.14 -7.93
C MET A 259 3.41 -4.10 -6.74
N LEU A 260 3.95 -5.32 -6.88
CA LEU A 260 4.17 -6.26 -5.78
C LEU A 260 5.58 -6.14 -5.22
N VAL A 261 5.67 -6.21 -3.91
CA VAL A 261 6.93 -6.24 -3.18
C VAL A 261 6.97 -7.48 -2.29
N VAL A 262 7.97 -8.34 -2.50
CA VAL A 262 8.26 -9.44 -1.58
C VAL A 262 9.06 -8.89 -0.41
N ARG A 263 8.54 -9.07 0.81
CA ARG A 263 9.06 -8.45 2.03
C ARG A 263 9.89 -9.37 2.90
N SER A 264 9.46 -10.62 3.04
CA SER A 264 10.19 -11.61 3.80
C SER A 264 9.97 -12.99 3.20
N ILE A 265 11.00 -13.83 3.28
CA ILE A 265 10.96 -15.22 2.87
C ILE A 265 11.62 -16.00 4.00
N ASP A 266 10.83 -16.83 4.68
CA ASP A 266 11.36 -17.78 5.66
C ASP A 266 11.28 -19.19 5.08
N VAL A 267 12.32 -19.98 5.32
CA VAL A 267 12.44 -21.36 4.83
C VAL A 267 12.65 -22.29 6.01
N LYS A 268 11.89 -23.38 6.08
CA LYS A 268 12.03 -24.44 7.07
C LYS A 268 11.90 -25.81 6.41
N PRO A 269 12.50 -26.88 6.97
CA PRO A 269 12.18 -28.23 6.53
C PRO A 269 10.68 -28.48 6.64
N ALA A 270 10.07 -29.05 5.61
CA ALA A 270 8.64 -29.32 5.63
C ALA A 270 8.31 -30.49 6.58
N ASP A 271 7.18 -30.40 7.25
CA ASP A 271 6.59 -31.55 7.93
C ASP A 271 5.91 -32.42 6.87
N LEU A 272 6.46 -33.61 6.61
CA LEU A 272 5.97 -34.54 5.60
C LEU A 272 4.51 -34.98 5.85
N SER A 273 3.98 -34.78 7.06
CA SER A 273 2.57 -35.04 7.38
C SER A 273 1.59 -33.97 6.84
N LEU A 274 2.10 -32.80 6.45
CA LEU A 274 1.31 -31.67 5.91
C LEU A 274 1.34 -31.58 4.38
N ILE A 275 2.29 -32.29 3.77
CA ILE A 275 2.31 -32.58 2.33
C ILE A 275 1.42 -33.82 2.18
N ALA A 276 0.55 -33.86 1.18
CA ALA A 276 -0.53 -34.84 1.02
C ALA A 276 -0.21 -36.26 1.54
N PRO A 277 -1.20 -36.99 2.12
CA PRO A 277 -1.03 -38.43 2.31
C PRO A 277 -0.69 -39.06 0.96
N PRO A 278 0.23 -40.05 0.91
CA PRO A 278 0.50 -40.74 -0.33
C PRO A 278 -0.83 -41.26 -0.87
N ASN A 279 -1.22 -40.83 -2.07
CA ASN A 279 -2.13 -41.62 -2.89
C ASN A 279 -1.36 -42.88 -3.27
N SER A 280 -1.29 -43.82 -2.35
CA SER A 280 -0.80 -45.18 -2.53
C SER A 280 -1.99 -46.11 -2.30
N GLU A 281 -2.93 -46.08 -3.23
CA GLU A 281 -3.69 -47.28 -3.53
C GLU A 281 -3.27 -47.78 -4.92
N GLU A 282 -2.97 -46.89 -5.87
CA GLU A 282 -2.46 -47.30 -7.19
C GLU A 282 -0.96 -47.67 -7.20
N ALA A 283 -0.11 -47.04 -6.36
CA ALA A 283 1.33 -47.34 -6.30
C ALA A 283 1.68 -48.59 -5.45
N LEU A 284 0.76 -49.07 -4.62
CA LEU A 284 0.95 -50.30 -3.84
C LEU A 284 0.44 -51.54 -4.58
N GLU A 285 -0.44 -51.39 -5.57
CA GLU A 285 -0.93 -52.52 -6.36
C GLU A 285 0.07 -52.95 -7.45
N GLU A 286 0.90 -52.04 -7.98
CA GLU A 286 1.94 -52.38 -8.96
C GLU A 286 3.13 -53.14 -8.34
N GLU A 287 3.49 -52.91 -7.07
CA GLU A 287 4.61 -53.65 -6.43
C GLU A 287 4.22 -55.02 -5.86
N ILE A 288 2.93 -55.33 -5.73
CA ILE A 288 2.48 -56.65 -5.24
C ILE A 288 2.10 -57.57 -6.42
N SER A 289 1.78 -57.04 -7.61
CA SER A 289 1.49 -57.87 -8.79
C SER A 289 2.74 -58.52 -9.40
N ASP A 290 3.90 -57.84 -9.36
CA ASP A 290 5.14 -58.36 -9.97
C ASP A 290 5.83 -59.42 -9.12
N ALA A 291 5.57 -59.49 -7.81
CA ALA A 291 6.12 -60.51 -6.93
C ALA A 291 5.36 -61.85 -6.99
N ALA A 292 4.12 -61.86 -7.51
CA ALA A 292 3.29 -63.06 -7.56
C ALA A 292 3.39 -63.85 -8.89
N ASP A 293 3.83 -63.22 -9.98
CA ASP A 293 3.94 -63.86 -11.30
C ASP A 293 5.31 -64.52 -11.54
N ALA A 294 6.31 -64.26 -10.67
CA ALA A 294 7.66 -64.83 -10.77
C ALA A 294 7.80 -66.25 -10.18
N PHE A 295 6.76 -66.82 -9.56
CA PHE A 295 6.78 -68.17 -8.97
C PHE A 295 5.99 -69.23 -9.77
N ALA A 296 5.41 -68.86 -10.92
CA ALA A 296 4.57 -69.73 -11.73
C ALA A 296 5.02 -69.80 -13.20
N SER A 297 6.28 -70.14 -13.47
CA SER A 297 6.65 -70.72 -14.76
C SER A 297 7.76 -71.75 -14.64
N THR A 298 7.36 -72.97 -15.01
CA THR A 298 8.10 -74.23 -15.09
C THR A 298 9.18 -74.21 -16.18
N ASP A 299 10.23 -75.01 -15.94
CA ASP A 299 11.15 -75.65 -16.89
C ASP A 299 10.96 -75.34 -18.39
N SER A 300 12.00 -74.83 -19.04
CA SER A 300 12.59 -75.43 -20.26
C SER A 300 13.94 -74.77 -20.56
N GLU A 301 14.83 -75.56 -21.14
CA GLU A 301 16.26 -75.34 -21.32
C GLU A 301 16.65 -74.33 -22.42
N GLU A 302 17.95 -74.00 -22.38
CA GLU A 302 18.84 -73.59 -23.49
C GLU A 302 18.83 -72.15 -24.02
N GLY A 303 19.97 -71.47 -23.81
CA GLY A 303 20.74 -70.96 -24.96
C GLY A 303 20.90 -69.45 -25.13
N ASP A 304 22.11 -68.99 -24.79
CA ASP A 304 22.89 -67.97 -25.51
C ASP A 304 22.82 -66.48 -25.10
N GLU A 305 23.96 -65.83 -25.33
CA GLU A 305 24.59 -64.75 -24.57
C GLU A 305 24.20 -63.30 -24.96
N ASN A 306 24.46 -62.39 -24.00
CA ASN A 306 24.82 -60.97 -24.13
C ASN A 306 23.74 -59.87 -24.35
N ALA A 307 23.32 -59.24 -23.25
CA ALA A 307 22.94 -57.82 -23.18
C ALA A 307 23.22 -57.27 -21.75
N PRO A 308 23.60 -55.99 -21.57
CA PRO A 308 24.24 -55.51 -20.34
C PRO A 308 23.25 -55.44 -19.17
N ALA A 309 23.69 -55.99 -18.03
CA ALA A 309 22.93 -56.02 -16.79
C ALA A 309 22.55 -54.60 -16.33
N ALA A 310 21.25 -54.37 -16.16
CA ALA A 310 20.73 -53.26 -15.38
C ALA A 310 21.26 -53.35 -13.94
N PRO A 311 21.54 -52.22 -13.26
CA PRO A 311 22.07 -52.26 -11.91
C PRO A 311 21.01 -52.86 -10.97
N VAL A 312 21.33 -54.00 -10.36
CA VAL A 312 20.55 -54.56 -9.25
C VAL A 312 20.59 -53.55 -8.11
N ILE A 313 19.44 -52.95 -7.81
CA ILE A 313 19.28 -52.06 -6.66
C ILE A 313 19.24 -52.95 -5.41
N ASP A 314 20.30 -52.89 -4.60
CA ASP A 314 20.31 -53.49 -3.25
C ASP A 314 19.12 -52.96 -2.43
N GLU A 315 18.23 -53.86 -2.01
CA GLU A 315 17.04 -53.58 -1.19
C GLU A 315 17.35 -53.01 0.21
N ASN A 316 18.63 -52.80 0.57
CA ASN A 316 19.07 -52.30 1.88
C ASN A 316 19.74 -50.91 1.86
N LYS A 317 19.64 -50.15 0.75
CA LYS A 317 20.19 -48.78 0.69
C LYS A 317 19.11 -47.76 1.04
N VAL A 318 19.08 -47.34 2.31
CA VAL A 318 18.37 -46.12 2.70
C VAL A 318 19.02 -44.94 1.96
N PRO A 319 18.31 -44.22 1.08
CA PRO A 319 18.90 -43.09 0.37
C PRO A 319 19.38 -42.04 1.37
N VAL A 320 20.67 -41.70 1.32
CA VAL A 320 21.32 -40.73 2.22
C VAL A 320 20.86 -39.29 1.95
N VAL A 321 20.19 -39.07 0.81
CA VAL A 321 19.57 -37.78 0.44
C VAL A 321 18.07 -38.02 0.35
N THR A 322 17.35 -37.68 1.41
CA THR A 322 15.89 -37.55 1.36
C THR A 322 15.53 -36.40 0.43
N ASP A 323 14.49 -36.54 -0.40
CA ASP A 323 13.96 -35.43 -1.17
C ASP A 323 13.61 -34.27 -0.24
N ASN A 324 14.39 -33.19 -0.35
CA ASN A 324 14.37 -32.10 0.61
C ASN A 324 13.20 -31.16 0.30
N ILE A 325 12.01 -31.55 0.72
CA ILE A 325 10.84 -30.68 0.67
C ILE A 325 10.94 -29.64 1.79
N SER A 326 10.75 -28.37 1.43
CA SER A 326 10.82 -27.25 2.36
C SER A 326 9.49 -26.52 2.42
N GLU A 327 9.14 -26.05 3.60
CA GLU A 327 8.07 -25.10 3.85
C GLU A 327 8.61 -23.69 3.64
N PHE A 328 7.93 -22.93 2.78
CA PHE A 328 8.23 -21.55 2.45
C PHE A 328 7.13 -20.65 2.99
N THR A 329 7.52 -19.67 3.80
CA THR A 329 6.64 -18.56 4.20
C THR A 329 7.05 -17.31 3.44
N VAL A 330 6.20 -16.81 2.55
CA VAL A 330 6.46 -15.63 1.73
C VAL A 330 5.46 -14.54 2.09
N VAL A 331 5.96 -13.37 2.49
CA VAL A 331 5.15 -12.17 2.74
C VAL A 331 5.24 -11.24 1.55
N ILE A 332 4.09 -10.88 0.99
CA ILE A 332 3.96 -10.07 -0.23
C ILE A 332 3.07 -8.87 0.08
N GLU A 333 3.46 -7.70 -0.40
CA GLU A 333 2.62 -6.51 -0.36
C GLU A 333 2.31 -6.04 -1.78
N TYR A 334 1.03 -5.84 -2.06
CA TYR A 334 0.60 -5.00 -3.16
C TYR A 334 0.63 -3.55 -2.73
N VAL A 335 1.18 -2.68 -3.57
CA VAL A 335 1.36 -1.26 -3.28
C VAL A 335 0.61 -0.41 -4.31
N GLU A 336 -0.15 0.55 -3.80
CA GLU A 336 -0.93 1.49 -4.60
C GLU A 336 -0.57 2.92 -4.21
N VAL A 337 -0.50 3.81 -5.19
CA VAL A 337 -0.24 5.23 -4.95
C VAL A 337 -1.54 5.93 -4.56
N VAL A 338 -1.54 6.55 -3.38
CA VAL A 338 -2.69 7.29 -2.86
C VAL A 338 -2.78 8.63 -3.57
N LYS A 339 -3.87 8.85 -4.30
CA LYS A 339 -4.10 10.06 -5.11
C LYS A 339 -4.57 11.27 -4.29
N ASP A 340 -5.10 11.03 -3.08
CA ASP A 340 -5.63 12.08 -2.22
C ASP A 340 -4.75 12.35 -0.98
N ALA A 341 -4.39 13.61 -0.79
CA ALA A 341 -3.77 14.07 0.46
C ALA A 341 -4.70 13.76 1.66
N PRO A 342 -4.16 13.35 2.82
CA PRO A 342 -4.98 13.01 3.97
C PRO A 342 -5.81 14.24 4.39
N LYS A 343 -7.14 14.12 4.34
CA LYS A 343 -8.06 15.10 4.92
C LYS A 343 -7.76 15.20 6.41
N LYS A 344 -6.99 16.21 6.80
CA LYS A 344 -6.77 16.58 8.20
C LYS A 344 -8.13 16.90 8.84
N GLY A 345 -8.59 16.02 9.73
CA GLY A 345 -9.41 16.33 10.89
C GLY A 345 -10.76 17.00 10.64
N ALA A 346 -11.76 16.24 10.18
CA ALA A 346 -13.15 16.55 10.47
C ALA A 346 -13.50 16.07 11.89
N ASP A 347 -12.87 16.69 12.90
CA ASP A 347 -13.28 16.47 14.28
C ASP A 347 -12.90 17.67 15.15
N LYS A 348 -13.71 18.73 15.08
CA LYS A 348 -13.94 19.69 16.18
C LYS A 348 -15.36 20.26 16.06
N LYS A 349 -16.22 19.74 16.92
CA LYS A 349 -17.45 20.33 17.50
C LYS A 349 -17.69 21.81 17.17
N ALA A 350 -18.85 22.10 16.57
CA ALA A 350 -19.67 23.27 16.93
C ALA A 350 -21.10 23.12 16.35
N GLY A 351 -21.97 22.43 17.09
CA GLY A 351 -23.35 22.88 17.30
C GLY A 351 -23.50 23.06 18.82
N PRO A 352 -24.26 24.05 19.32
CA PRO A 352 -25.63 24.27 18.90
C PRO A 352 -26.03 25.75 18.75
N GLU A 353 -26.78 26.11 17.71
CA GLU A 353 -27.63 27.30 17.77
C GLU A 353 -29.08 26.87 17.81
N GLY A 354 -29.68 27.06 18.98
CA GLY A 354 -31.10 26.96 19.21
C GLY A 354 -31.79 28.28 18.88
N LYS A 355 -33.00 28.14 18.33
CA LYS A 355 -34.18 29.01 18.45
C LYS A 355 -33.99 30.52 18.31
N ALA A 356 -34.57 31.07 17.25
CA ALA A 356 -35.41 32.27 17.38
C ALA A 356 -36.61 32.18 16.42
N ASP A 357 -37.79 32.17 17.02
CA ASP A 357 -39.07 32.47 16.40
C ASP A 357 -39.04 33.85 15.71
N SER A 358 -39.69 33.98 14.56
CA SER A 358 -40.53 35.15 14.31
C SER A 358 -41.59 34.85 13.25
N ALA A 359 -42.81 34.71 13.73
CA ALA A 359 -44.03 34.78 12.96
C ALA A 359 -44.23 36.16 12.30
N ASN A 360 -44.74 36.15 11.08
CA ASN A 360 -45.92 36.90 10.62
C ASN A 360 -45.95 38.45 10.78
N SER A 361 -45.85 39.18 9.66
CA SER A 361 -46.59 40.43 9.35
C SER A 361 -46.24 40.84 7.91
N LYS A 362 -47.07 40.63 6.89
CA LYS A 362 -48.23 41.41 6.44
C LYS A 362 -47.97 42.93 6.27
N LYS A 363 -48.18 43.39 5.02
CA LYS A 363 -48.33 44.78 4.51
C LYS A 363 -47.04 45.61 4.50
N GLN A 364 -46.70 46.35 3.44
CA GLN A 364 -47.56 47.14 2.56
C GLN A 364 -46.93 47.30 1.17
#